data_AF-A0A969GKG4-F1
#
_entry.id   AF-A0A969GKG4-F1
#
_cell.length_a   1.000
_cell.length_b   1.000
_cell.length_c   1.000
_cell.angle_alpha   90.00
_cell.angle_beta   90.00
_cell.angle_gamma   90.00
#
_symmetry.space_group_name_H-M   'P 1'
#
loop_
_entity.id
_entity.type
_entity.pdbx_description
1 polymer ?
#
loop_
_entity_poly.entity_id
_entity_poly.type
_entity_poly.pdbx_seq_one_letter_code
_entity_poly.pdbx_strand_id
1 'polypeptide(L)'
;MMEVTRDQPLTFELSNWVTDRPSGTYNILLRYENIPGYWEGAWVLPVQFSPLLLRSDKIAIGTDEPSADLEIRRDVQGAVGPVLRLTNGEGGQDSGAAIDFNIGPPGQGAAHEPTFRIEGRNDANDRTDLVFMGKATADKESPLEEKARITAEGNVEVSGHLGAKGDAKIGGNIETTGHLDATGNAKVGGNVQATGRIEDKTGFVMPVGAILAYAGSSAPRGWLLCDGKQFDRWKFDELYDALGRDTVPDLRSQFIVGAGQEYALNSQAGEKEVTLTKEEMPNHNHAIRGGDFYIHDRSFKGENDDDHPYQTKRGSIHVGGTDDRGGGQPHNNLPPYYALTYIVKY
;
A
#
# COMPACT_ATOMS: atom_id res chain seq x y z
N MET A 1 -22.85 -36.23 -85.32
CA MET A 1 -21.88 -37.11 -86.01
C MET A 1 -20.88 -36.17 -86.66
N MET A 2 -19.65 -36.11 -86.15
CA MET A 2 -18.63 -35.18 -86.61
C MET A 2 -17.70 -35.94 -87.56
N GLU A 3 -17.67 -35.54 -88.83
CA GLU A 3 -16.88 -36.21 -89.87
C GLU A 3 -15.44 -35.70 -89.80
N VAL A 4 -14.51 -36.56 -89.37
CA VAL A 4 -13.11 -36.17 -89.11
C VAL A 4 -12.29 -36.29 -90.39
N THR A 5 -12.15 -35.17 -91.11
CA THR A 5 -11.30 -35.07 -92.30
C THR A 5 -9.82 -34.95 -91.92
N ARG A 6 -8.94 -35.47 -92.78
CA ARG A 6 -7.49 -35.68 -92.49
C ARG A 6 -6.70 -34.44 -92.05
N ASP A 7 -7.19 -33.24 -92.35
CA ASP A 7 -6.46 -31.98 -92.21
C ASP A 7 -7.01 -31.05 -91.11
N GLN A 8 -7.88 -31.53 -90.22
CA GLN A 8 -8.39 -30.74 -89.07
C GLN A 8 -8.17 -31.44 -87.72
N PRO A 9 -7.66 -30.73 -86.69
CA PRO A 9 -7.41 -31.31 -85.38
C PRO A 9 -8.69 -31.52 -84.57
N LEU A 10 -8.80 -32.67 -83.91
CA LEU A 10 -9.77 -32.90 -82.84
C LEU A 10 -9.31 -32.17 -81.57
N THR A 11 -10.17 -31.33 -81.01
CA THR A 11 -9.92 -30.61 -79.75
C THR A 11 -10.95 -31.03 -78.71
N PHE A 12 -10.48 -31.36 -77.50
CA PHE A 12 -11.31 -31.73 -76.36
C PHE A 12 -10.95 -30.84 -75.17
N GLU A 13 -11.96 -30.34 -74.47
CA GLU A 13 -11.80 -29.54 -73.25
C GLU A 13 -12.37 -30.34 -72.06
N LEU A 14 -11.63 -30.37 -70.95
CA LEU A 14 -12.03 -31.05 -69.71
C LEU A 14 -11.95 -30.04 -68.57
N SER A 15 -13.06 -29.85 -67.85
CA SER A 15 -13.19 -28.86 -66.77
C SER A 15 -14.12 -29.36 -65.66
N ASN A 16 -14.08 -28.71 -64.48
CA ASN A 16 -14.92 -29.01 -63.30
C ASN A 16 -14.87 -30.46 -62.80
N TRP A 17 -13.72 -31.12 -62.88
CA TRP A 17 -13.57 -32.49 -62.39
C TRP A 17 -13.37 -32.53 -60.88
N VAL A 18 -14.35 -33.08 -60.17
CA VAL A 18 -14.29 -33.40 -58.74
C VAL A 18 -14.01 -34.90 -58.60
N THR A 19 -13.17 -35.27 -57.63
CA THR A 19 -12.78 -36.66 -57.36
C THR A 19 -12.97 -36.99 -55.88
N ASP A 20 -13.45 -38.21 -55.59
CA ASP A 20 -13.45 -38.80 -54.25
C ASP A 20 -12.12 -39.50 -53.92
N ARG A 21 -11.23 -39.60 -54.91
CA ARG A 21 -9.90 -40.20 -54.78
C ARG A 21 -8.95 -39.25 -54.05
N PRO A 22 -8.08 -39.77 -53.16
CA PRO A 22 -7.04 -38.98 -52.49
C PRO A 22 -6.12 -38.22 -53.45
N SER A 23 -5.37 -37.26 -52.91
CA SER A 23 -4.31 -36.57 -53.65
C SER A 23 -3.27 -37.55 -54.23
N GLY A 24 -3.03 -37.49 -55.54
CA GLY A 24 -2.10 -38.40 -56.24
C GLY A 24 -2.14 -38.24 -57.75
N THR A 25 -1.34 -39.05 -58.47
CA THR A 25 -1.29 -39.03 -59.94
C THR A 25 -2.21 -40.11 -60.54
N TYR A 26 -3.10 -39.71 -61.45
CA TYR A 26 -4.10 -40.58 -62.08
C TYR A 26 -4.03 -40.49 -63.61
N ASN A 27 -4.43 -41.56 -64.30
CA ASN A 27 -4.50 -41.58 -65.76
C ASN A 27 -5.96 -41.45 -66.23
N ILE A 28 -6.25 -40.44 -67.05
CA ILE A 28 -7.46 -40.38 -67.86
C ILE A 28 -7.19 -41.16 -69.15
N LEU A 29 -8.03 -42.15 -69.45
CA LEU A 29 -7.95 -42.97 -70.66
C LEU A 29 -8.99 -42.50 -71.67
N LEU A 30 -8.55 -41.93 -72.80
CA LEU A 30 -9.43 -41.56 -73.91
C LEU A 30 -9.33 -42.64 -75.00
N ARG A 31 -10.38 -43.44 -75.18
CA ARG A 31 -10.43 -44.46 -76.25
C ARG A 31 -11.07 -43.90 -77.51
N TYR A 32 -10.56 -44.34 -78.66
CA TYR A 32 -11.14 -44.04 -79.96
C TYR A 32 -11.20 -45.31 -80.82
N GLU A 33 -12.35 -45.49 -81.47
CA GLU A 33 -12.73 -46.70 -82.21
C GLU A 33 -13.38 -46.26 -83.53
N ASN A 34 -13.31 -47.09 -84.57
CA ASN A 34 -13.87 -46.84 -85.91
C ASN A 34 -13.46 -45.54 -86.63
N ILE A 35 -12.22 -45.05 -86.46
CA ILE A 35 -11.69 -43.91 -87.25
C ILE A 35 -11.10 -44.41 -88.59
N PRO A 36 -11.66 -44.01 -89.76
CA PRO A 36 -11.20 -44.54 -91.06
C PRO A 36 -9.71 -44.28 -91.34
N GLY A 37 -8.98 -45.35 -91.64
CA GLY A 37 -7.54 -45.30 -91.95
C GLY A 37 -6.61 -45.32 -90.75
N TYR A 38 -7.12 -45.41 -89.52
CA TYR A 38 -6.35 -45.59 -88.30
C TYR A 38 -6.84 -46.83 -87.53
N TRP A 39 -5.93 -47.51 -86.83
CA TRP A 39 -6.29 -48.59 -85.93
C TRP A 39 -6.91 -48.04 -84.65
N GLU A 40 -7.88 -48.77 -84.11
CA GLU A 40 -8.52 -48.45 -82.82
C GLU A 40 -7.49 -48.43 -81.69
N GLY A 41 -7.68 -47.54 -80.71
CA GLY A 41 -6.65 -47.29 -79.72
C GLY A 41 -7.10 -46.44 -78.53
N ALA A 42 -6.12 -46.12 -77.68
CA ALA A 42 -6.32 -45.32 -76.49
C ALA A 42 -5.15 -44.36 -76.28
N TRP A 43 -5.47 -43.12 -75.89
CA TRP A 43 -4.50 -42.19 -75.32
C TRP A 43 -4.58 -42.23 -73.79
N VAL A 44 -3.43 -42.06 -73.14
CA VAL A 44 -3.28 -42.09 -71.68
C VAL A 44 -2.75 -40.74 -71.22
N LEU A 45 -3.53 -40.03 -70.39
CA LEU A 45 -3.24 -38.67 -69.94
C LEU A 45 -3.03 -38.66 -68.42
N PRO A 46 -1.80 -38.54 -67.92
CA PRO A 46 -1.53 -38.42 -66.48
C PRO A 46 -1.87 -37.02 -65.94
N VAL A 47 -2.50 -36.97 -64.75
CA VAL A 47 -2.89 -35.74 -64.01
C VAL A 47 -2.55 -35.88 -62.53
N GLN A 48 -2.40 -34.79 -61.76
CA GLN A 48 -2.00 -34.83 -60.35
C GLN A 48 -2.87 -33.91 -59.46
N PHE A 49 -3.27 -34.41 -58.28
CA PHE A 49 -3.95 -33.65 -57.21
C PHE A 49 -3.03 -33.51 -55.98
N SER A 50 -3.09 -32.39 -55.24
CA SER A 50 -2.22 -32.12 -54.07
C SER A 50 -3.04 -31.99 -52.79
N PRO A 51 -2.59 -32.47 -51.61
CA PRO A 51 -3.24 -32.22 -50.32
C PRO A 51 -2.69 -30.96 -49.65
N LEU A 52 -1.86 -30.19 -50.37
CA LEU A 52 -1.32 -28.88 -50.04
C LEU A 52 -0.95 -28.21 -51.40
N LEU A 53 -1.85 -27.40 -51.98
CA LEU A 53 -1.80 -26.54 -53.18
C LEU A 53 -0.69 -25.47 -53.09
N LEU A 54 0.56 -25.92 -53.23
CA LEU A 54 1.63 -24.98 -53.56
C LEU A 54 1.33 -24.41 -54.94
N ARG A 55 1.07 -23.10 -55.02
CA ARG A 55 1.17 -22.32 -56.26
C ARG A 55 2.22 -21.25 -56.06
N SER A 56 3.27 -21.31 -56.88
CA SER A 56 4.39 -20.37 -56.85
C SER A 56 5.12 -20.34 -55.50
N ASP A 57 4.76 -19.40 -54.63
CA ASP A 57 5.44 -19.05 -53.37
C ASP A 57 4.55 -19.20 -52.13
N LYS A 58 3.27 -19.62 -52.28
CA LYS A 58 2.27 -19.58 -51.20
C LYS A 58 1.37 -20.80 -51.05
N ILE A 59 0.69 -20.76 -49.91
CA ILE A 59 0.59 -21.86 -48.94
C ILE A 59 -0.53 -21.51 -47.88
N ALA A 60 -1.57 -22.33 -47.63
CA ALA A 60 -2.61 -22.08 -46.58
C ALA A 60 -3.27 -23.38 -45.98
N ILE A 61 -3.33 -23.58 -44.66
CA ILE A 61 -3.16 -24.92 -44.00
C ILE A 61 -4.37 -25.91 -43.97
N GLY A 62 -4.12 -27.22 -44.18
CA GLY A 62 -4.95 -28.39 -43.73
C GLY A 62 -6.13 -28.78 -44.61
N THR A 63 -6.49 -27.85 -45.49
CA THR A 63 -7.17 -28.08 -46.78
C THR A 63 -6.21 -28.82 -47.72
N ASP A 64 -6.65 -29.11 -48.95
CA ASP A 64 -5.74 -29.49 -50.02
C ASP A 64 -4.81 -28.32 -50.46
N GLU A 65 -4.59 -27.31 -49.58
CA GLU A 65 -3.70 -26.13 -49.60
C GLU A 65 -2.62 -26.11 -48.43
N PRO A 66 -1.39 -25.50 -48.55
CA PRO A 66 -0.15 -25.77 -47.74
C PRO A 66 0.16 -25.12 -46.35
N SER A 67 1.35 -25.36 -45.71
CA SER A 67 1.60 -25.02 -44.27
C SER A 67 2.62 -23.94 -43.75
N ALA A 68 3.50 -23.30 -44.52
CA ALA A 68 4.04 -21.91 -44.37
C ALA A 68 4.92 -21.59 -45.61
N ASP A 69 4.87 -20.44 -46.29
CA ASP A 69 4.88 -19.08 -45.75
C ASP A 69 3.70 -18.16 -46.13
N LEU A 70 3.33 -17.27 -45.20
CA LEU A 70 2.40 -16.15 -45.42
C LEU A 70 3.11 -14.82 -45.11
N GLU A 71 3.89 -14.30 -46.06
CA GLU A 71 4.38 -12.91 -45.99
C GLU A 71 3.23 -11.93 -46.32
N ILE A 72 3.01 -10.95 -45.45
CA ILE A 72 2.07 -9.85 -45.68
C ILE A 72 2.81 -8.53 -45.47
N ARG A 73 3.04 -7.77 -46.55
CA ARG A 73 3.95 -6.61 -46.57
C ARG A 73 3.35 -5.38 -47.26
N ARG A 74 3.63 -4.19 -46.72
CA ARG A 74 3.33 -2.87 -47.31
C ARG A 74 4.36 -1.83 -46.86
N ASP A 75 5.16 -1.31 -47.79
CA ASP A 75 6.26 -0.38 -47.49
C ASP A 75 5.86 1.07 -47.79
N VAL A 76 5.03 1.70 -46.95
CA VAL A 76 4.60 3.11 -47.14
C VAL A 76 4.57 3.86 -45.81
N GLN A 77 5.29 4.98 -45.72
CA GLN A 77 5.31 5.83 -44.53
C GLN A 77 3.95 6.51 -44.31
N GLY A 78 3.45 6.50 -43.07
CA GLY A 78 2.23 7.23 -42.67
C GLY A 78 0.90 6.57 -43.04
N ALA A 79 0.92 5.36 -43.63
CA ALA A 79 -0.29 4.56 -43.87
C ALA A 79 -0.30 3.32 -42.96
N VAL A 80 -1.49 2.84 -42.62
CA VAL A 80 -1.65 1.54 -41.94
C VAL A 80 -1.07 0.44 -42.84
N GLY A 81 -0.33 -0.51 -42.25
CA GLY A 81 0.26 -1.65 -42.95
C GLY A 81 -0.79 -2.59 -43.58
N PRO A 82 -0.40 -3.79 -44.01
CA PRO A 82 -1.37 -4.75 -44.50
C PRO A 82 -2.19 -5.30 -43.32
N VAL A 83 -3.50 -5.44 -43.50
CA VAL A 83 -4.44 -5.79 -42.42
C VAL A 83 -4.99 -7.20 -42.64
N LEU A 84 -4.69 -8.12 -41.73
CA LEU A 84 -5.45 -9.36 -41.58
C LEU A 84 -6.72 -9.03 -40.78
N ARG A 85 -7.87 -9.02 -41.46
CA ARG A 85 -9.18 -8.83 -40.82
C ARG A 85 -9.86 -10.18 -40.66
N LEU A 86 -10.18 -10.51 -39.41
CA LEU A 86 -11.14 -11.57 -39.07
C LEU A 86 -12.48 -10.90 -38.78
N THR A 87 -13.60 -11.52 -39.17
CA THR A 87 -14.94 -10.93 -39.00
C THR A 87 -15.94 -12.04 -38.79
N ASN A 88 -16.72 -11.93 -37.70
CA ASN A 88 -17.92 -12.73 -37.49
C ASN A 88 -19.12 -11.99 -38.10
N GLY A 89 -20.04 -12.72 -38.73
CA GLY A 89 -21.06 -12.15 -39.62
C GLY A 89 -22.25 -11.50 -38.91
N GLU A 90 -22.58 -11.99 -37.71
CA GLU A 90 -23.66 -11.47 -36.88
C GLU A 90 -23.13 -11.24 -35.45
N GLY A 91 -23.43 -10.07 -34.89
CA GLY A 91 -22.82 -9.57 -33.66
C GLY A 91 -23.79 -9.41 -32.50
N GLY A 92 -23.31 -9.75 -31.31
CA GLY A 92 -23.91 -9.46 -30.01
C GLY A 92 -22.81 -9.43 -28.94
N GLN A 93 -23.17 -9.27 -27.66
CA GLN A 93 -22.20 -9.41 -26.57
C GLN A 93 -21.53 -10.79 -26.64
N ASP A 94 -20.22 -10.85 -26.35
CA ASP A 94 -19.39 -12.06 -26.37
C ASP A 94 -19.20 -12.73 -27.75
N SER A 95 -19.82 -12.19 -28.82
CA SER A 95 -19.49 -12.59 -30.20
C SER A 95 -18.08 -12.13 -30.58
N GLY A 96 -17.36 -12.90 -31.39
CA GLY A 96 -15.97 -12.57 -31.70
C GLY A 96 -15.37 -13.34 -32.87
N ALA A 97 -14.09 -13.07 -33.13
CA ALA A 97 -13.29 -13.81 -34.09
C ALA A 97 -11.90 -14.12 -33.49
N ALA A 98 -11.38 -15.31 -33.80
CA ALA A 98 -10.30 -15.95 -33.05
C ALA A 98 -9.13 -16.40 -33.93
N ILE A 99 -7.95 -16.45 -33.32
CA ILE A 99 -6.76 -17.15 -33.81
C ILE A 99 -6.43 -18.24 -32.79
N ASP A 100 -6.51 -19.49 -33.26
CA ASP A 100 -6.32 -20.68 -32.44
C ASP A 100 -4.90 -21.25 -32.60
N PHE A 101 -4.26 -21.52 -31.47
CA PHE A 101 -2.92 -22.07 -31.39
C PHE A 101 -2.98 -23.48 -30.80
N ASN A 102 -2.41 -24.44 -31.52
CA ASN A 102 -2.44 -25.86 -31.15
C ASN A 102 -1.04 -26.47 -31.14
N ILE A 103 -0.71 -27.19 -30.07
CA ILE A 103 0.59 -27.86 -29.89
C ILE A 103 0.53 -29.34 -30.39
N GLY A 104 -0.58 -29.76 -30.99
CA GLY A 104 -0.74 -31.04 -31.65
C GLY A 104 -2.03 -31.12 -32.48
N PRO A 105 -2.20 -32.15 -33.32
CA PRO A 105 -3.48 -32.42 -33.97
C PRO A 105 -4.57 -32.70 -32.91
N PRO A 106 -5.85 -32.39 -33.20
CA PRO A 106 -6.95 -32.81 -32.34
C PRO A 106 -6.91 -34.33 -32.15
N GLY A 107 -7.20 -34.79 -30.93
CA GLY A 107 -7.30 -36.22 -30.64
C GLY A 107 -8.33 -36.91 -31.53
N GLN A 108 -8.11 -38.19 -31.84
CA GLN A 108 -9.13 -38.97 -32.54
C GLN A 108 -10.32 -39.20 -31.59
N GLY A 109 -11.42 -38.45 -31.81
CA GLY A 109 -12.72 -38.80 -31.22
C GLY A 109 -13.65 -37.65 -30.82
N ALA A 110 -13.16 -36.40 -30.70
CA ALA A 110 -14.02 -35.27 -30.33
C ALA A 110 -13.57 -33.94 -30.98
N ALA A 111 -14.46 -32.94 -30.95
CA ALA A 111 -14.08 -31.56 -31.15
C ALA A 111 -13.36 -31.07 -29.88
N HIS A 112 -12.07 -30.78 -29.99
CA HIS A 112 -11.25 -30.34 -28.87
C HIS A 112 -11.01 -28.83 -28.97
N GLU A 113 -11.26 -28.09 -27.88
CA GLU A 113 -10.87 -26.67 -27.78
C GLU A 113 -9.35 -26.51 -27.96
N PRO A 114 -8.88 -25.40 -28.55
CA PRO A 114 -7.48 -25.21 -28.89
C PRO A 114 -6.61 -25.09 -27.64
N THR A 115 -5.29 -25.25 -27.79
CA THR A 115 -4.36 -25.13 -26.64
C THR A 115 -4.35 -23.72 -26.07
N PHE A 116 -4.43 -22.72 -26.94
CA PHE A 116 -4.55 -21.31 -26.61
C PHE A 116 -5.30 -20.58 -27.72
N ARG A 117 -6.07 -19.55 -27.39
CA ARG A 117 -6.83 -18.73 -28.34
C ARG A 117 -6.60 -17.26 -28.05
N ILE A 118 -6.33 -16.48 -29.09
CA ILE A 118 -6.40 -15.02 -29.04
C ILE A 118 -7.66 -14.63 -29.80
N GLU A 119 -8.62 -13.98 -29.14
CA GLU A 119 -9.87 -13.58 -29.76
C GLU A 119 -10.14 -12.09 -29.57
N GLY A 120 -10.66 -11.45 -30.62
CA GLY A 120 -11.36 -10.19 -30.50
C GLY A 120 -12.79 -10.49 -30.08
N ARG A 121 -13.18 -10.13 -28.86
CA ARG A 121 -14.52 -10.38 -28.30
C ARG A 121 -15.30 -9.06 -28.16
N ASN A 122 -16.55 -9.03 -28.59
CA ASN A 122 -17.41 -7.86 -28.49
C ASN A 122 -17.87 -7.62 -27.04
N ASP A 123 -17.71 -6.39 -26.57
CA ASP A 123 -18.29 -5.92 -25.31
C ASP A 123 -19.79 -5.60 -25.48
N ALA A 124 -20.44 -5.13 -24.41
CA ALA A 124 -21.85 -4.76 -24.44
C ALA A 124 -22.17 -3.45 -25.21
N ASN A 125 -21.16 -2.79 -25.81
CA ASN A 125 -21.25 -1.48 -26.44
C ASN A 125 -20.68 -1.48 -27.88
N ASP A 126 -20.62 -2.64 -28.54
CA ASP A 126 -20.06 -2.84 -29.88
C ASP A 126 -18.57 -2.45 -30.04
N ARG A 127 -17.80 -2.55 -28.96
CA ARG A 127 -16.33 -2.40 -28.96
C ARG A 127 -15.65 -3.76 -28.79
N THR A 128 -14.46 -3.93 -29.36
CA THR A 128 -13.75 -5.21 -29.30
C THR A 128 -12.65 -5.21 -28.24
N ASP A 129 -12.78 -6.10 -27.27
CA ASP A 129 -11.73 -6.47 -26.31
C ASP A 129 -10.78 -7.50 -26.94
N LEU A 130 -9.49 -7.43 -26.58
CA LEU A 130 -8.52 -8.46 -26.94
C LEU A 130 -8.38 -9.46 -25.78
N VAL A 131 -8.88 -10.67 -25.97
CA VAL A 131 -8.93 -11.69 -24.93
C VAL A 131 -7.94 -12.83 -25.22
N PHE A 132 -7.19 -13.20 -24.18
CA PHE A 132 -6.24 -14.30 -24.17
C PHE A 132 -6.84 -15.47 -23.40
N MET A 133 -7.22 -16.51 -24.14
CA MET A 133 -7.91 -17.70 -23.64
C MET A 133 -6.94 -18.88 -23.61
N GLY A 134 -6.90 -19.63 -22.51
CA GLY A 134 -6.04 -20.81 -22.38
C GLY A 134 -6.73 -21.91 -21.58
N LYS A 135 -6.23 -23.15 -21.70
CA LYS A 135 -6.78 -24.30 -20.96
C LYS A 135 -6.89 -24.02 -19.46
N ALA A 136 -8.02 -24.36 -18.85
CA ALA A 136 -8.26 -24.16 -17.42
C ALA A 136 -7.34 -25.03 -16.54
N THR A 137 -7.02 -26.23 -17.01
CA THR A 137 -6.08 -27.17 -16.39
C THR A 137 -5.05 -27.65 -17.42
N ALA A 138 -4.03 -28.39 -16.98
CA ALA A 138 -3.05 -29.01 -17.89
C ALA A 138 -3.62 -30.19 -18.71
N ASP A 139 -4.92 -30.45 -18.65
CA ASP A 139 -5.58 -31.49 -19.44
C ASP A 139 -5.82 -31.00 -20.88
N LYS A 140 -5.54 -31.87 -21.86
CA LYS A 140 -5.87 -31.61 -23.28
C LYS A 140 -7.37 -31.44 -23.51
N GLU A 141 -8.20 -32.08 -22.69
CA GLU A 141 -9.67 -31.98 -22.75
C GLU A 141 -10.24 -30.80 -21.96
N SER A 142 -9.39 -30.03 -21.28
CA SER A 142 -9.84 -28.89 -20.48
C SER A 142 -10.54 -27.85 -21.37
N PRO A 143 -11.60 -27.17 -20.89
CA PRO A 143 -12.16 -26.01 -21.57
C PRO A 143 -11.14 -24.86 -21.61
N LEU A 144 -11.37 -23.89 -22.50
CA LEU A 144 -10.71 -22.60 -22.40
C LEU A 144 -11.31 -21.78 -21.26
N GLU A 145 -10.45 -21.07 -20.54
CA GLU A 145 -10.83 -19.98 -19.65
C GLU A 145 -10.00 -18.74 -19.95
N GLU A 146 -10.49 -17.60 -19.49
CA GLU A 146 -9.85 -16.32 -19.68
C GLU A 146 -8.62 -16.17 -18.78
N LYS A 147 -7.47 -15.89 -19.39
CA LYS A 147 -6.18 -15.71 -18.69
C LYS A 147 -5.84 -14.23 -18.55
N ALA A 148 -6.12 -13.46 -19.59
CA ALA A 148 -5.98 -12.01 -19.61
C ALA A 148 -6.91 -11.36 -20.64
N ARG A 149 -7.24 -10.09 -20.42
CA ARG A 149 -8.01 -9.24 -21.34
C ARG A 149 -7.38 -7.86 -21.40
N ILE A 150 -7.31 -7.29 -22.59
CA ILE A 150 -7.16 -5.85 -22.78
C ILE A 150 -8.53 -5.33 -23.23
N THR A 151 -9.19 -4.55 -22.38
CA THR A 151 -10.52 -4.02 -22.71
C THR A 151 -10.41 -2.93 -23.77
N ALA A 152 -11.50 -2.65 -24.48
CA ALA A 152 -11.63 -1.52 -25.39
C ALA A 152 -11.45 -0.15 -24.70
N GLU A 153 -11.48 -0.11 -23.36
CA GLU A 153 -11.20 1.08 -22.55
C GLU A 153 -9.70 1.22 -22.21
N GLY A 154 -8.89 0.23 -22.54
CA GLY A 154 -7.45 0.18 -22.26
C GLY A 154 -7.10 -0.41 -20.89
N ASN A 155 -8.07 -1.01 -20.18
CA ASN A 155 -7.79 -1.72 -18.93
C ASN A 155 -7.10 -3.05 -19.24
N VAL A 156 -6.18 -3.48 -18.38
CA VAL A 156 -5.55 -4.80 -18.45
C VAL A 156 -6.04 -5.63 -17.28
N GLU A 157 -6.81 -6.67 -17.57
CA GLU A 157 -7.35 -7.61 -16.61
C GLU A 157 -6.59 -8.94 -16.72
N VAL A 158 -6.30 -9.58 -15.60
CA VAL A 158 -5.67 -10.91 -15.53
C VAL A 158 -6.38 -11.75 -14.48
N SER A 159 -6.61 -13.04 -14.76
CA SER A 159 -7.22 -13.96 -13.78
C SER A 159 -6.22 -14.53 -12.77
N GLY A 160 -4.92 -14.32 -13.00
CA GLY A 160 -3.82 -14.72 -12.12
C GLY A 160 -2.99 -13.53 -11.61
N HIS A 161 -1.67 -13.66 -11.63
CA HIS A 161 -0.75 -12.63 -11.15
C HIS A 161 -0.20 -11.77 -12.30
N LEU A 162 -0.34 -10.43 -12.19
CA LEU A 162 0.35 -9.48 -13.06
C LEU A 162 1.76 -9.22 -12.51
N GLY A 163 2.79 -9.80 -13.14
CA GLY A 163 4.19 -9.63 -12.75
C GLY A 163 4.98 -8.72 -13.70
N ALA A 164 5.66 -7.70 -13.16
CA ALA A 164 6.64 -6.91 -13.89
C ALA A 164 8.07 -7.41 -13.58
N LYS A 165 8.92 -7.57 -14.60
CA LYS A 165 10.34 -7.95 -14.43
C LYS A 165 11.25 -6.78 -13.99
N GLY A 166 10.70 -5.59 -13.91
CA GLY A 166 11.36 -4.34 -13.50
C GLY A 166 10.30 -3.36 -13.00
N ASP A 167 10.58 -2.06 -13.07
CA ASP A 167 9.67 -1.02 -12.56
C ASP A 167 8.29 -1.04 -13.24
N ALA A 168 7.23 -1.25 -12.43
CA ALA A 168 5.87 -0.89 -12.82
C ALA A 168 5.63 0.59 -12.50
N LYS A 169 5.30 1.39 -13.53
CA LYS A 169 4.99 2.83 -13.36
C LYS A 169 3.51 3.06 -13.58
N ILE A 170 2.83 3.53 -12.54
CA ILE A 170 1.40 3.85 -12.55
C ILE A 170 1.29 5.38 -12.46
N GLY A 171 0.63 5.99 -13.45
CA GLY A 171 0.48 7.45 -13.53
C GLY A 171 -0.70 8.01 -12.73
N GLY A 172 -1.52 7.14 -12.14
CA GLY A 172 -2.67 7.47 -11.30
C GLY A 172 -2.61 6.76 -9.95
N ASN A 173 -3.77 6.35 -9.44
CA ASN A 173 -3.88 5.66 -8.15
C ASN A 173 -3.48 4.18 -8.25
N ILE A 174 -3.09 3.61 -7.10
CA ILE A 174 -3.09 2.17 -6.86
C ILE A 174 -4.20 1.90 -5.85
N GLU A 175 -5.20 1.13 -6.24
CA GLU A 175 -6.35 0.79 -5.39
C GLU A 175 -6.34 -0.73 -5.16
N THR A 176 -6.31 -1.14 -3.90
CA THR A 176 -6.25 -2.55 -3.49
C THR A 176 -7.34 -2.84 -2.47
N THR A 177 -8.10 -3.92 -2.67
CA THR A 177 -9.10 -4.41 -1.70
C THR A 177 -8.48 -5.18 -0.53
N GLY A 178 -7.24 -5.66 -0.70
CA GLY A 178 -6.43 -6.32 0.32
C GLY A 178 -5.17 -5.49 0.66
N HIS A 179 -4.04 -6.17 0.78
CA HIS A 179 -2.75 -5.56 1.14
C HIS A 179 -1.97 -5.04 -0.07
N LEU A 180 -1.13 -4.03 0.17
CA LEU A 180 -0.09 -3.57 -0.76
C LEU A 180 1.28 -3.78 -0.09
N ASP A 181 1.89 -4.93 -0.37
CA ASP A 181 3.15 -5.33 0.26
C ASP A 181 4.36 -4.76 -0.48
N ALA A 182 5.12 -3.90 0.20
CA ALA A 182 6.41 -3.42 -0.26
C ALA A 182 7.54 -4.13 0.50
N THR A 183 8.22 -5.08 -0.14
CA THR A 183 9.36 -5.81 0.45
C THR A 183 10.63 -4.98 0.59
N GLY A 184 10.70 -3.84 -0.12
CA GLY A 184 11.76 -2.85 -0.05
C GLY A 184 11.31 -1.55 0.64
N ASN A 185 11.72 -0.40 0.08
CA ASN A 185 11.36 0.91 0.63
C ASN A 185 10.10 1.47 -0.05
N ALA A 186 9.05 1.76 0.72
CA ALA A 186 7.97 2.64 0.28
C ALA A 186 8.38 4.11 0.47
N LYS A 187 8.42 4.90 -0.60
CA LYS A 187 8.66 6.35 -0.54
C LYS A 187 7.38 7.11 -0.88
N VAL A 188 6.78 7.75 0.11
CA VAL A 188 5.61 8.62 -0.07
C VAL A 188 6.10 10.06 -0.16
N GLY A 189 5.91 10.71 -1.31
CA GLY A 189 6.34 12.10 -1.54
C GLY A 189 5.41 13.17 -0.94
N GLY A 190 4.30 12.76 -0.31
CA GLY A 190 3.31 13.61 0.33
C GLY A 190 2.87 13.03 1.67
N ASN A 191 1.62 13.27 2.05
CA ASN A 191 1.07 12.82 3.33
C ASN A 191 0.63 11.35 3.30
N VAL A 192 0.87 10.63 4.39
CA VAL A 192 0.23 9.34 4.67
C VAL A 192 -1.04 9.61 5.49
N GLN A 193 -2.21 9.24 4.96
CA GLN A 193 -3.48 9.29 5.71
C GLN A 193 -3.87 7.87 6.12
N ALA A 194 -3.70 7.55 7.40
CA ALA A 194 -4.12 6.27 7.97
C ALA A 194 -5.49 6.41 8.65
N THR A 195 -6.39 5.46 8.36
CA THR A 195 -7.66 5.30 9.08
C THR A 195 -7.46 4.57 10.42
N GLY A 196 -6.54 3.61 10.45
CA GLY A 196 -6.05 2.92 11.65
C GLY A 196 -4.81 3.57 12.27
N ARG A 197 -4.15 2.84 13.17
CA ARG A 197 -2.84 3.21 13.73
C ARG A 197 -1.70 2.85 12.77
N ILE A 198 -0.52 3.43 13.03
CA ILE A 198 0.71 3.13 12.30
C ILE A 198 1.63 2.32 13.22
N GLU A 199 2.10 1.18 12.72
CA GLU A 199 3.10 0.32 13.35
C GLU A 199 4.42 0.40 12.61
N ASP A 200 5.52 0.23 13.34
CA ASP A 200 6.82 -0.15 12.80
C ASP A 200 7.22 -1.54 13.30
N LYS A 201 8.48 -1.95 13.07
CA LYS A 201 8.99 -3.27 13.48
C LYS A 201 8.91 -3.54 15.00
N THR A 202 8.70 -2.51 15.82
CA THR A 202 8.59 -2.57 17.28
C THR A 202 7.17 -2.41 17.81
N GLY A 203 6.17 -2.24 16.92
CA GLY A 203 4.76 -2.05 17.28
C GLY A 203 4.28 -0.62 16.98
N PHE A 204 3.25 -0.16 17.69
CA PHE A 204 2.65 1.17 17.45
C PHE A 204 3.65 2.31 17.68
N VAL A 205 3.81 3.18 16.67
CA VAL A 205 4.68 4.37 16.73
C VAL A 205 4.27 5.35 17.84
N MET A 206 3.00 5.32 18.25
CA MET A 206 2.50 5.99 19.44
C MET A 206 1.56 5.03 20.20
N PRO A 207 2.03 4.38 21.28
CA PRO A 207 1.21 3.45 22.04
C PRO A 207 0.12 4.18 22.84
N VAL A 208 -0.97 3.47 23.12
CA VAL A 208 -2.04 3.95 24.01
C VAL A 208 -1.50 4.08 25.45
N GLY A 209 -2.00 5.07 26.19
CA GLY A 209 -1.45 5.47 27.49
C GLY A 209 -0.23 6.38 27.43
N ALA A 210 0.38 6.62 26.24
CA ALA A 210 1.46 7.58 26.10
C ALA A 210 0.99 9.01 26.45
N ILE A 211 1.80 9.73 27.23
CA ILE A 211 1.52 11.10 27.68
C ILE A 211 2.46 12.07 26.98
N LEU A 212 1.92 13.15 26.41
CA LEU A 212 2.70 14.22 25.77
C LEU A 212 2.33 15.59 26.36
N ALA A 213 3.33 16.46 26.46
CA ALA A 213 3.11 17.89 26.66
C ALA A 213 2.60 18.51 25.35
N TYR A 214 1.56 19.34 25.44
CA TYR A 214 0.82 19.85 24.29
C TYR A 214 0.47 21.34 24.46
N ALA A 215 0.67 22.13 23.40
CA ALA A 215 0.49 23.58 23.43
C ALA A 215 -0.97 24.03 23.22
N GLY A 216 -1.85 23.15 22.75
CA GLY A 216 -3.28 23.44 22.64
C GLY A 216 -4.02 23.25 23.96
N SER A 217 -5.18 23.90 24.08
CA SER A 217 -6.06 23.85 25.27
C SER A 217 -7.13 22.75 25.22
N SER A 218 -7.26 22.04 24.09
CA SER A 218 -8.25 20.99 23.85
C SER A 218 -7.59 19.77 23.21
N ALA A 219 -7.86 18.57 23.73
CA ALA A 219 -7.25 17.36 23.20
C ALA A 219 -7.70 17.09 21.74
N PRO A 220 -6.77 16.77 20.81
CA PRO A 220 -7.10 16.39 19.44
C PRO A 220 -7.68 14.97 19.35
N ARG A 221 -8.21 14.59 18.17
CA ARG A 221 -8.78 13.24 17.93
C ARG A 221 -7.77 12.14 18.32
N GLY A 222 -8.19 11.17 19.12
CA GLY A 222 -7.33 10.10 19.62
C GLY A 222 -6.52 10.46 20.87
N TRP A 223 -6.87 11.55 21.56
CA TRP A 223 -6.25 11.98 22.81
C TRP A 223 -7.31 12.46 23.81
N LEU A 224 -7.06 12.29 25.12
CA LEU A 224 -7.78 12.94 26.22
C LEU A 224 -6.85 13.94 26.93
N LEU A 225 -7.39 14.94 27.62
CA LEU A 225 -6.62 15.80 28.53
C LEU A 225 -6.29 15.02 29.81
N CYS A 226 -5.10 15.24 30.37
CA CYS A 226 -4.72 14.73 31.69
C CYS A 226 -5.26 15.66 32.80
N ASP A 227 -6.58 15.66 32.99
CA ASP A 227 -7.33 16.55 33.91
C ASP A 227 -8.10 15.81 35.03
N GLY A 228 -7.77 14.54 35.29
CA GLY A 228 -8.35 13.72 36.35
C GLY A 228 -9.74 13.14 36.06
N LYS A 229 -10.34 13.40 34.88
CA LYS A 229 -11.68 12.91 34.56
C LYS A 229 -11.75 11.39 34.36
N GLN A 230 -12.90 10.83 34.72
CA GLN A 230 -13.27 9.45 34.35
C GLN A 230 -13.56 9.37 32.85
N PHE A 231 -13.20 8.24 32.24
CA PHE A 231 -13.52 7.91 30.85
C PHE A 231 -14.32 6.60 30.78
N ASP A 232 -15.02 6.39 29.67
CA ASP A 232 -15.75 5.15 29.44
C ASP A 232 -14.79 4.01 29.09
N ARG A 233 -14.53 3.14 30.07
CA ARG A 233 -13.64 1.97 29.92
C ARG A 233 -14.09 0.94 28.89
N TRP A 234 -15.35 0.94 28.46
CA TRP A 234 -15.84 0.03 27.41
C TRP A 234 -15.67 0.62 26.00
N LYS A 235 -15.46 1.94 25.93
CA LYS A 235 -15.14 2.67 24.70
C LYS A 235 -13.63 2.85 24.50
N PHE A 236 -12.87 2.85 25.59
CA PHE A 236 -11.42 3.04 25.63
C PHE A 236 -10.77 1.93 26.47
N ASP A 237 -10.98 0.69 26.06
CA ASP A 237 -10.47 -0.53 26.71
C ASP A 237 -8.94 -0.57 26.72
N GLU A 238 -8.29 -0.29 25.58
CA GLU A 238 -6.82 -0.21 25.51
C GLU A 238 -6.23 0.85 26.46
N LEU A 239 -6.95 1.97 26.69
CA LEU A 239 -6.53 3.00 27.64
C LEU A 239 -6.71 2.55 29.09
N TYR A 240 -7.80 1.84 29.38
CA TYR A 240 -8.02 1.23 30.68
C TYR A 240 -6.92 0.22 31.02
N ASP A 241 -6.53 -0.61 30.07
CA ASP A 241 -5.46 -1.59 30.23
C ASP A 241 -4.09 -0.92 30.40
N ALA A 242 -3.81 0.15 29.66
CA ALA A 242 -2.56 0.91 29.76
C ALA A 242 -2.43 1.71 31.09
N LEU A 243 -3.53 2.23 31.65
CA LEU A 243 -3.52 3.01 32.89
C LEU A 243 -3.82 2.19 34.15
N GLY A 244 -4.42 1.00 34.02
CA GLY A 244 -4.91 0.18 35.13
C GLY A 244 -6.12 0.77 35.87
N ARG A 245 -6.75 1.81 35.32
CA ARG A 245 -7.89 2.55 35.89
C ARG A 245 -8.69 3.27 34.82
N ASP A 246 -9.93 3.63 35.13
CA ASP A 246 -10.88 4.35 34.27
C ASP A 246 -10.82 5.88 34.42
N THR A 247 -9.72 6.41 34.99
CA THR A 247 -9.46 7.85 35.17
C THR A 247 -8.14 8.25 34.54
N VAL A 248 -8.16 9.30 33.73
CA VAL A 248 -6.92 9.90 33.21
C VAL A 248 -6.13 10.52 34.38
N PRO A 249 -4.79 10.56 34.34
CA PRO A 249 -4.01 11.27 35.35
C PRO A 249 -4.44 12.74 35.45
N ASP A 250 -4.43 13.34 36.64
CA ASP A 250 -4.50 14.80 36.77
C ASP A 250 -3.08 15.36 36.86
N LEU A 251 -2.62 16.00 35.78
CA LEU A 251 -1.28 16.59 35.69
C LEU A 251 -1.31 18.12 35.72
N ARG A 252 -2.45 18.71 36.06
CA ARG A 252 -2.60 20.17 36.17
C ARG A 252 -1.82 20.67 37.38
N SER A 253 -0.94 21.64 37.15
CA SER A 253 -0.05 22.19 38.19
C SER A 253 0.91 21.17 38.81
N GLN A 254 1.19 20.05 38.13
CA GLN A 254 2.16 19.04 38.57
C GLN A 254 3.50 19.21 37.85
N PHE A 255 4.59 18.89 38.54
CA PHE A 255 5.90 18.68 37.91
C PHE A 255 6.11 17.17 37.69
N ILE A 256 6.49 16.76 36.49
CA ILE A 256 6.62 15.34 36.15
C ILE A 256 8.01 14.84 36.54
N VAL A 257 8.04 13.85 37.44
CA VAL A 257 9.24 13.10 37.83
C VAL A 257 9.19 11.69 37.23
N GLY A 258 10.35 11.13 36.88
CA GLY A 258 10.45 9.76 36.39
C GLY A 258 10.15 8.75 37.50
N ALA A 259 9.21 7.83 37.26
CA ALA A 259 8.91 6.75 38.19
C ALA A 259 10.09 5.75 38.28
N GLY A 260 10.32 5.19 39.47
CA GLY A 260 11.45 4.30 39.75
C GLY A 260 11.38 3.71 41.15
N GLN A 261 12.54 3.48 41.78
CA GLN A 261 12.60 2.96 43.16
C GLN A 261 12.19 4.00 44.22
N GLU A 262 12.52 5.28 43.99
CA GLU A 262 12.23 6.38 44.92
C GLU A 262 10.81 6.92 44.73
N TYR A 263 10.40 7.16 43.47
CA TYR A 263 9.08 7.66 43.13
C TYR A 263 8.23 6.55 42.53
N ALA A 264 7.25 6.07 43.29
CA ALA A 264 6.31 5.06 42.80
C ALA A 264 5.46 5.61 41.64
N LEU A 265 5.07 4.74 40.70
CA LEU A 265 4.20 5.12 39.59
C LEU A 265 2.88 5.72 40.13
N ASN A 266 2.44 6.84 39.56
CA ASN A 266 1.28 7.63 40.00
C ASN A 266 1.37 8.25 41.42
N SER A 267 2.53 8.23 42.10
CA SER A 267 2.70 9.01 43.33
C SER A 267 2.72 10.53 43.06
N GLN A 268 2.27 11.31 44.05
CA GLN A 268 2.22 12.78 44.01
C GLN A 268 2.78 13.32 45.33
N ALA A 269 3.61 14.35 45.25
CA ALA A 269 4.27 14.99 46.38
C ALA A 269 4.82 16.38 45.97
N GLY A 270 5.33 17.13 46.95
CA GLY A 270 5.96 18.43 46.76
C GLY A 270 5.02 19.61 47.05
N GLU A 271 5.61 20.76 47.37
CA GLU A 271 4.90 21.96 47.80
C GLU A 271 5.29 23.15 46.91
N LYS A 272 4.29 23.94 46.48
CA LYS A 272 4.52 25.14 45.65
C LYS A 272 5.20 26.27 46.44
N GLU A 273 4.96 26.31 47.75
CA GLU A 273 5.30 27.38 48.69
C GLU A 273 5.80 26.73 49.98
N VAL A 274 6.91 27.22 50.53
CA VAL A 274 7.54 26.67 51.75
C VAL A 274 7.68 27.75 52.80
N THR A 275 7.23 27.48 54.02
CA THR A 275 7.51 28.29 55.20
C THR A 275 8.66 27.67 55.98
N LEU A 276 9.76 28.40 56.13
CA LEU A 276 10.93 27.92 56.85
C LEU A 276 10.60 27.58 58.31
N THR A 277 10.94 26.35 58.69
CA THR A 277 10.88 25.83 60.05
C THR A 277 12.10 26.26 60.88
N LYS A 278 12.09 25.96 62.18
CA LYS A 278 13.24 26.24 63.06
C LYS A 278 14.44 25.36 62.71
N GLU A 279 14.17 24.14 62.29
CA GLU A 279 15.14 23.11 61.91
C GLU A 279 15.86 23.46 60.60
N GLU A 280 15.22 24.23 59.72
CA GLU A 280 15.80 24.76 58.47
C GLU A 280 16.62 26.05 58.68
N MET A 281 16.61 26.65 59.87
CA MET A 281 17.46 27.79 60.20
C MET A 281 18.82 27.33 60.78
N PRO A 282 19.96 27.72 60.17
CA PRO A 282 21.28 27.45 60.74
C PRO A 282 21.44 28.05 62.14
N ASN A 283 22.27 27.39 62.96
CA ASN A 283 22.65 27.88 64.29
C ASN A 283 23.26 29.29 64.19
N HIS A 284 22.67 30.25 64.88
CA HIS A 284 23.08 31.65 64.93
C HIS A 284 23.00 32.18 66.36
N ASN A 285 23.72 33.25 66.65
CA ASN A 285 23.64 33.94 67.94
C ASN A 285 23.69 35.45 67.78
N HIS A 286 23.21 36.15 68.80
CA HIS A 286 23.27 37.61 68.92
C HIS A 286 24.03 37.96 70.20
N ALA A 287 25.36 37.89 70.14
CA ALA A 287 26.23 38.13 71.29
C ALA A 287 26.30 39.62 71.66
N ILE A 288 25.54 40.03 72.67
CA ILE A 288 25.59 41.38 73.25
C ILE A 288 26.73 41.44 74.26
N ARG A 289 27.78 42.22 73.96
CA ARG A 289 28.94 42.41 74.83
C ARG A 289 28.86 43.79 75.50
N GLY A 290 28.41 43.82 76.76
CA GLY A 290 28.45 45.03 77.59
C GLY A 290 29.86 45.31 78.13
N GLY A 291 30.20 46.59 78.27
CA GLY A 291 31.40 47.03 79.00
C GLY A 291 31.08 47.29 80.47
N ASP A 292 31.90 46.73 81.35
CA ASP A 292 32.07 46.95 82.79
C ASP A 292 30.85 47.36 83.64
N PHE A 293 30.39 46.39 84.45
CA PHE A 293 29.43 46.61 85.54
C PHE A 293 30.12 47.28 86.75
N TYR A 294 30.21 48.62 86.74
CA TYR A 294 30.72 49.39 87.86
C TYR A 294 29.72 49.44 89.03
N ILE A 295 29.82 48.49 89.95
CA ILE A 295 29.30 48.68 91.32
C ILE A 295 30.24 49.67 92.03
N HIS A 296 29.79 50.90 92.23
CA HIS A 296 30.44 51.79 93.19
C HIS A 296 30.09 51.35 94.61
N ASP A 297 30.97 50.57 95.23
CA ASP A 297 30.99 50.44 96.69
C ASP A 297 31.34 51.80 97.31
N ARG A 298 30.31 52.55 97.69
CA ARG A 298 30.48 53.64 98.66
C ARG A 298 30.35 53.05 100.05
N SER A 299 31.49 52.54 100.54
CA SER A 299 31.69 52.19 101.93
C SER A 299 31.28 53.37 102.83
N PHE A 300 30.16 53.22 103.52
CA PHE A 300 29.72 54.19 104.52
C PHE A 300 30.57 54.02 105.79
N LYS A 301 31.73 54.68 105.84
CA LYS A 301 32.34 55.05 107.12
C LYS A 301 31.61 56.27 107.66
N GLY A 302 30.55 56.04 108.42
CA GLY A 302 29.81 57.10 109.09
C GLY A 302 30.53 57.55 110.36
N GLU A 303 31.17 58.71 110.31
CA GLU A 303 31.19 59.66 111.43
C GLU A 303 30.88 61.06 110.87
N ASN A 304 29.69 61.55 111.23
CA ASN A 304 29.24 62.94 111.36
C ASN A 304 29.74 64.00 110.34
N ASP A 305 28.86 64.48 109.45
CA ASP A 305 28.44 65.90 109.49
C ASP A 305 27.15 66.15 108.67
N ASP A 306 26.49 67.27 108.95
CA ASP A 306 25.18 67.67 108.40
C ASP A 306 25.23 68.25 106.95
N ASP A 307 24.05 68.40 106.34
CA ASP A 307 23.78 69.17 105.10
C ASP A 307 24.53 68.78 103.80
N HIS A 308 24.25 67.58 103.29
CA HIS A 308 24.33 67.30 101.85
C HIS A 308 22.98 66.86 101.26
N PRO A 309 22.43 67.53 100.23
CA PRO A 309 21.26 67.03 99.51
C PRO A 309 21.64 65.73 98.82
N TYR A 310 21.05 64.61 99.24
CA TYR A 310 21.38 63.27 98.76
C TYR A 310 21.13 63.11 97.25
N GLN A 311 22.14 63.42 96.43
CA GLN A 311 22.20 62.98 95.05
C GLN A 311 22.43 61.46 95.02
N THR A 312 21.33 60.73 95.15
CA THR A 312 21.25 59.32 94.79
C THR A 312 21.43 59.22 93.27
N LYS A 313 22.68 59.03 92.82
CA LYS A 313 22.94 58.55 91.46
C LYS A 313 22.28 57.18 91.31
N ARG A 314 21.08 57.15 90.72
CA ARG A 314 20.45 55.92 90.24
C ARG A 314 21.41 55.27 89.24
N GLY A 315 21.96 54.11 89.58
CA GLY A 315 22.69 53.29 88.63
C GLY A 315 21.71 52.69 87.64
N SER A 316 21.75 53.12 86.38
CA SER A 316 20.91 52.57 85.32
C SER A 316 21.48 51.24 84.84
N ILE A 317 20.79 50.14 85.17
CA ILE A 317 21.06 48.83 84.56
C ILE A 317 20.59 48.89 83.10
N HIS A 318 21.53 48.84 82.16
CA HIS A 318 21.23 48.76 80.74
C HIS A 318 21.16 47.30 80.32
N VAL A 319 19.94 46.76 80.20
CA VAL A 319 19.72 45.44 79.61
C VAL A 319 19.69 45.61 78.09
N GLY A 320 20.75 45.20 77.41
CA GLY A 320 20.75 45.05 75.96
C GLY A 320 20.03 43.76 75.55
N GLY A 321 19.15 43.86 74.58
CA GLY A 321 18.51 42.71 73.92
C GLY A 321 18.51 42.92 72.40
N THR A 322 18.30 41.84 71.64
CA THR A 322 17.95 41.92 70.22
C THR A 322 16.47 41.60 70.05
N ASP A 323 15.80 42.36 69.19
CA ASP A 323 14.44 42.07 68.77
C ASP A 323 14.36 40.79 67.92
N ASP A 324 13.20 40.15 67.92
CA ASP A 324 12.87 39.15 66.92
C ASP A 324 12.82 39.76 65.50
N ARG A 325 13.25 38.96 64.51
CA ARG A 325 13.21 39.30 63.09
C ARG A 325 12.78 38.10 62.26
N GLY A 326 12.03 38.35 61.19
CA GLY A 326 11.30 37.34 60.43
C GLY A 326 9.79 37.41 60.71
N GLY A 327 9.00 36.72 59.89
CA GLY A 327 7.53 36.76 59.97
C GLY A 327 6.82 35.49 59.48
N GLY A 328 7.55 34.37 59.35
CA GLY A 328 6.99 33.06 58.97
C GLY A 328 6.21 33.03 57.65
N GLN A 329 6.49 33.96 56.74
CA GLN A 329 5.79 34.01 55.46
C GLN A 329 6.35 32.93 54.52
N PRO A 330 5.50 32.17 53.81
CA PRO A 330 5.96 31.22 52.83
C PRO A 330 6.65 31.93 51.67
N HIS A 331 7.69 31.31 51.10
CA HIS A 331 8.29 31.72 49.85
C HIS A 331 7.91 30.75 48.73
N ASN A 332 7.86 31.26 47.49
CA ASN A 332 7.72 30.41 46.30
C ASN A 332 8.86 29.39 46.26
N ASN A 333 8.51 28.13 45.95
CA ASN A 333 9.42 27.01 45.77
C ASN A 333 9.42 26.50 44.31
N LEU A 334 8.58 27.08 43.43
CA LEU A 334 8.57 26.75 42.01
C LEU A 334 9.77 27.40 41.29
N PRO A 335 10.53 26.64 40.47
CA PRO A 335 11.47 27.23 39.52
C PRO A 335 10.69 28.01 38.43
N PRO A 336 11.36 28.87 37.64
CA PRO A 336 10.75 29.48 36.45
C PRO A 336 10.16 28.41 35.53
N TYR A 337 8.89 28.55 35.15
CA TYR A 337 8.14 27.54 34.41
C TYR A 337 7.40 28.12 33.20
N TYR A 338 7.07 27.25 32.24
CA TYR A 338 6.18 27.53 31.11
C TYR A 338 5.06 26.48 31.12
N ALA A 339 3.80 26.91 31.06
CA ALA A 339 2.64 26.02 31.16
C ALA A 339 2.25 25.43 29.80
N LEU A 340 2.19 24.11 29.72
CA LEU A 340 1.59 23.34 28.62
C LEU A 340 0.45 22.48 29.21
N THR A 341 -0.48 22.02 28.37
CA THR A 341 -1.37 20.92 28.79
C THR A 341 -0.62 19.60 28.69
N TYR A 342 -1.10 18.58 29.40
CA TYR A 342 -0.72 17.19 29.14
C TYR A 342 -1.91 16.46 28.53
N ILE A 343 -1.64 15.64 27.52
CA ILE A 343 -2.63 14.79 26.86
C ILE A 343 -2.18 13.33 26.90
N VAL A 344 -3.13 12.41 27.01
CA VAL A 344 -2.91 10.95 26.99
C VAL A 344 -3.53 10.32 25.74
N LYS A 345 -2.78 9.44 25.07
CA LYS A 345 -3.22 8.71 23.88
C LYS A 345 -4.28 7.67 24.26
N TYR A 346 -5.42 7.68 23.58
CA TYR A 346 -6.44 6.60 23.61
C TYR A 346 -6.56 5.88 22.27
#